data_AF-A0A495BNT6-F1
#
_entry.id   AF-A0A495BNT6-F1
#
_cell.length_a   1.000
_cell.length_b   1.000
_cell.length_c   1.000
_cell.angle_alpha   90.00
_cell.angle_beta   90.00
_cell.angle_gamma   90.00
#
_symmetry.space_group_name_H-M   'P 1'
#
loop_
_entity.id
_entity.type
_entity.pdbx_description
1 polymer ?
#
loop_
_entity_poly.entity_id
_entity_poly.type
_entity_poly.pdbx_seq_one_letter_code
_entity_poly.pdbx_strand_id
1 'polypeptide(L)' 'MTSPTIVPCPQCKSPVRWGPDSPYRPFCSERCKLIDLGQWADEQYRVPATPDLPFDDHPD' A
#
# COMPACT_ATOMS: atom_id res chain seq x y z
N MET A 1 28.65 -3.45 6.70
CA MET A 1 27.45 -4.18 7.14
C MET A 1 26.27 -3.25 6.92
N THR A 2 25.35 -3.60 6.02
CA THR A 2 24.18 -2.77 5.73
C THR A 2 23.11 -3.02 6.80
N SER A 3 22.62 -1.97 7.44
CA SER A 3 21.50 -2.11 8.37
C SER A 3 20.25 -2.60 7.63
N PRO A 4 19.44 -3.47 8.25
CA PRO A 4 18.24 -3.99 7.63
C PRO A 4 17.22 -2.87 7.44
N THR A 5 16.67 -2.75 6.23
CA THR A 5 15.54 -1.86 5.98
C THR A 5 14.32 -2.38 6.75
N ILE A 6 13.67 -1.52 7.52
CA ILE A 6 12.44 -1.84 8.24
C ILE A 6 11.36 -0.89 7.73
N VAL A 7 10.20 -1.45 7.38
CA VAL A 7 9.04 -0.69 6.87
C VAL A 7 7.81 -0.97 7.74
N PRO A 8 6.87 -0.01 7.88
CA PRO A 8 5.62 -0.27 8.58
C PRO A 8 4.68 -1.11 7.72
N CYS A 9 4.05 -2.12 8.32
CA CYS A 9 2.96 -2.87 7.70
C CYS A 9 1.84 -1.91 7.28
N PRO A 10 1.40 -1.89 6.00
CA PRO A 10 0.35 -0.96 5.56
C PRO A 10 -0.95 -1.10 6.36
N GLN A 11 -1.31 -2.33 6.74
CA GLN A 11 -2.56 -2.66 7.42
C GLN A 11 -2.59 -2.27 8.91
N CYS A 12 -1.54 -2.61 9.67
CA CYS A 12 -1.55 -2.51 11.14
C CYS A 12 -0.36 -1.74 11.72
N LYS A 13 0.54 -1.23 10.85
CA LYS A 13 1.74 -0.44 11.18
C LYS A 13 2.83 -1.16 11.97
N SER A 14 2.69 -2.45 12.26
CA SER A 14 3.77 -3.27 12.84
C SER A 14 5.06 -3.20 11.99
N PRO A 15 6.25 -3.14 12.60
CA PRO A 15 7.51 -3.09 11.86
C PRO A 15 7.80 -4.41 11.14
N VAL A 16 8.19 -4.33 9.86
CA VAL A 16 8.50 -5.47 9.00
C VAL A 16 9.91 -5.32 8.45
N ARG A 17 10.75 -6.35 8.64
CA ARG A 17 12.09 -6.40 8.06
C ARG A 17 11.98 -6.66 6.55
N TRP A 18 12.68 -5.87 5.75
CA TRP A 18 12.78 -6.11 4.31
C TRP A 18 13.82 -7.20 4.04
N GLY A 19 13.36 -8.45 3.99
CA GLY A 19 14.25 -9.62 3.84
C GLY A 19 13.48 -10.93 3.69
N PRO A 20 14.12 -12.01 3.16
CA PRO A 20 13.47 -13.28 2.85
C PRO A 20 12.73 -13.90 4.04
N ASP A 21 13.19 -13.59 5.25
CA ASP A 21 12.56 -13.98 6.52
C ASP A 21 11.15 -13.38 6.74
N SER A 22 10.75 -12.39 5.93
CA SER A 22 9.42 -11.79 5.92
C SER A 22 8.69 -12.14 4.61
N PRO A 23 8.09 -13.33 4.51
CA PRO A 23 7.52 -13.84 3.25
C PRO A 23 6.33 -13.03 2.75
N TYR A 24 5.63 -12.32 3.65
CA TYR A 24 4.46 -11.50 3.34
C TYR A 24 4.76 -10.00 3.22
N ARG A 25 6.03 -9.59 3.23
CA ARG A 25 6.44 -8.19 3.09
C ARG A 25 5.73 -7.52 1.88
N PRO A 26 5.20 -6.29 2.02
CA PRO A 26 5.39 -5.35 3.13
C PRO A 26 4.50 -5.61 4.37
N PHE A 27 3.67 -6.65 4.37
CA PHE A 27 2.78 -6.98 5.47
C PHE A 27 3.48 -7.83 6.55
N CYS A 28 3.07 -7.66 7.81
CA CYS A 28 3.64 -8.44 8.92
C CYS A 28 3.13 -9.89 8.96
N SER A 29 2.05 -10.22 8.25
CA SER A 29 1.45 -11.55 8.21
C SER A 29 0.55 -11.72 6.99
N GLU A 30 0.25 -12.98 6.65
CA GLU A 30 -0.72 -13.33 5.62
C GLU A 30 -2.09 -12.70 5.88
N ARG A 31 -2.54 -12.68 7.14
CA ARG A 31 -3.79 -12.04 7.54
C ARG A 31 -3.83 -10.57 7.11
N CYS A 32 -2.75 -9.81 7.34
CA CYS A 32 -2.72 -8.39 6.97
C CYS A 32 -2.75 -8.20 5.45
N LYS A 33 -2.07 -9.08 4.69
CA LYS A 33 -2.13 -9.10 3.21
C LYS A 33 -3.56 -9.36 2.71
N LEU A 34 -4.26 -10.32 3.30
CA LEU A 34 -5.63 -10.67 2.88
C LEU A 34 -6.64 -9.59 3.24
N ILE A 35 -6.49 -8.93 4.39
CA ILE A 35 -7.36 -7.81 4.76
C ILE A 35 -7.17 -6.66 3.76
N ASP A 36 -5.93 -6.26 3.48
CA ASP A 36 -5.64 -5.20 2.51
C ASP A 36 -6.26 -5.51 1.15
N LEU A 37 -6.10 -6.75 0.66
CA LEU A 37 -6.74 -7.22 -0.56
C LEU A 37 -8.28 -7.12 -0.51
N GLY A 38 -8.89 -7.45 0.64
CA GLY A 38 -10.32 -7.28 0.86
C GLY A 38 -10.75 -5.81 0.78
N GLN A 39 -9.98 -4.89 1.37
CA GLN A 39 -10.27 -3.45 1.33
C GLN A 39 -10.19 -2.88 -0.10
N TRP A 40 -9.30 -3.42 -0.94
CA TRP A 40 -9.28 -3.14 -2.37
C TRP A 40 -10.54 -3.65 -3.07
N ALA A 41 -10.92 -4.90 -2.81
CA ALA A 41 -12.11 -5.51 -3.42
C ALA A 41 -13.41 -4.79 -3.00
N ASP A 42 -13.46 -4.28 -1.78
CA ASP A 42 -14.60 -3.55 -1.21
C ASP A 42 -14.57 -2.03 -1.53
N GLU A 43 -13.70 -1.58 -2.44
CA GLU A 43 -13.57 -0.16 -2.85
C GLU A 43 -13.34 0.82 -1.69
N GLN A 44 -12.72 0.37 -0.60
CA GLN A 44 -12.44 1.21 0.56
C GLN A 44 -11.29 2.19 0.31
N TYR A 45 -10.40 1.87 -0.63
CA TYR A 45 -9.32 2.75 -1.06
C TYR A 45 -9.81 3.69 -2.17
N ARG A 46 -9.68 5.00 -1.94
CA ARG A 46 -10.21 6.04 -2.83
C ARG A 46 -9.18 7.16 -2.96
N VAL A 47 -8.94 7.62 -4.18
CA VAL A 47 -8.19 8.85 -4.42
C VAL A 47 -9.20 10.01 -4.43
N PRO A 48 -9.03 11.04 -3.60
CA PRO A 48 -9.90 12.21 -3.63
C PRO A 48 -9.86 12.86 -5.02
N ALA A 49 -11.02 13.25 -5.54
CA ALA A 49 -11.06 14.07 -6.74
C ALA A 49 -10.43 15.45 -6.41
N THR A 50 -9.51 15.90 -7.25
CA THR A 50 -9.12 17.30 -7.26
C THR A 50 -10.30 18.12 -7.76
N PRO A 51 -10.65 19.27 -7.15
CA PRO A 51 -11.68 20.15 -7.69
C PRO A 51 -11.35 20.47 -9.14
N ASP A 52 -12.37 20.49 -10.00
CA ASP A 52 -12.30 20.53 -11.46
C ASP A 52 -11.27 21.54 -11.95
N LEU A 53 -10.04 21.06 -12.23
CA LEU A 53 -9.16 21.74 -13.16
C LEU A 53 -9.76 21.44 -14.54
N PRO A 54 -10.02 22.44 -15.39
CA PRO A 54 -10.48 22.18 -16.73
C PRO A 54 -9.51 21.19 -17.37
N PHE A 55 -10.03 20.04 -17.80
CA PHE A 55 -9.27 19.12 -18.64
C PHE A 55 -8.87 19.92 -19.87
N ASP A 56 -7.57 20.09 -20.08
CA ASP A 56 -7.03 20.75 -21.28
C ASP A 56 -7.26 19.79 -22.45
N ASP A 57 -8.46 19.86 -23.02
CA ASP A 57 -8.86 19.15 -24.23
C ASP A 57 -8.25 19.93 -25.41
N HIS A 58 -6.93 19.82 -25.58
CA HIS A 58 -6.25 20.30 -26.77
C HIS A 58 -6.29 19.19 -27.83
N PRO A 59 -7.12 19.32 -28.88
CA PRO A 59 -7.02 18.42 -30.02
C PRO A 59 -5.81 18.87 -30.85
N ASP A 60 -4.87 17.95 -31.07
CA ASP A 60 -3.81 18.08 -32.08
C ASP A 60 -4.44 18.15 -33.49
#